data_AF-A0A0F9A8T8-F1
#
_entry.id   AF-A0A0F9A8T8-F1
#
_cell.length_a   1.000
_cell.length_b   1.000
_cell.length_c   1.000
_cell.angle_alpha   90.00
_cell.angle_beta   90.00
_cell.angle_gamma   90.00
#
_symmetry.space_group_name_H-M   'P 1'
#
loop_
_entity.id
_entity.type
_entity.pdbx_description
1 polymer ?
#
loop_
_entity_poly.entity_id
_entity_poly.type
_entity_poly.pdbx_seq_one_letter_code
_entity_poly.pdbx_strand_id
1 'polypeptide(L)'
;MGSVLLPWVTEIPWKCQSILLSGYRGPDDAAPPSIKVVNRWLRIISQYNADPSKDYMKQRPLPSPDAVCKELEWMTAHFIHHFADSLRIVAIWHPDSGVRGSAWAYHYLIAEELFHFIPEDDATFITRHRDKVAHE
;
A
#
# COMPACT_ATOMS: atom_id res chain seq x y z
N MET A 1 -10.30 -6.31 23.80
CA MET A 1 -10.04 -7.04 22.54
C MET A 1 -8.73 -6.52 21.97
N GLY A 2 -7.83 -7.41 21.56
CA GLY A 2 -6.58 -7.00 20.88
C GLY A 2 -6.82 -6.81 19.38
N SER A 3 -6.08 -5.90 18.76
CA SER A 3 -6.03 -5.72 17.30
C SER A 3 -4.78 -6.37 16.74
N VAL A 4 -4.87 -6.97 15.55
CA VAL A 4 -3.69 -7.40 14.77
C VAL A 4 -3.03 -6.22 14.05
N LEU A 5 -3.73 -5.10 13.91
CA LEU A 5 -3.26 -3.90 13.23
C LEU A 5 -2.47 -3.01 14.18
N LEU A 6 -1.43 -2.36 13.67
CA LEU A 6 -0.69 -1.33 14.39
C LEU A 6 -1.59 -0.10 14.65
N PRO A 7 -1.34 0.69 15.70
CA PRO A 7 -2.24 1.78 16.12
C PRO A 7 -2.54 2.78 15.00
N TRP A 8 -1.52 3.15 14.21
CA TRP A 8 -1.68 4.11 13.12
C TRP A 8 -2.71 3.67 12.08
N VAL A 9 -2.85 2.37 11.83
CA VAL A 9 -3.84 1.84 10.89
C VAL A 9 -5.25 1.98 11.45
N THR A 10 -5.42 1.83 12.76
CA THR A 10 -6.74 1.95 13.39
C THR A 10 -7.22 3.40 13.50
N GLU A 11 -6.32 4.36 13.32
CA GLU A 11 -6.57 5.80 13.46
C GLU A 11 -6.93 6.49 12.13
N ILE A 12 -6.76 5.83 10.97
CA ILE A 12 -7.13 6.39 9.65
C ILE A 12 -8.60 6.08 9.28
N PRO A 13 -9.21 6.79 8.31
CA PRO A 13 -10.59 6.55 7.87
C PRO A 13 -10.86 5.09 7.45
N TRP A 14 -12.06 4.56 7.69
CA TRP A 14 -12.39 3.15 7.46
C TRP A 14 -12.24 2.70 6.00
N LYS A 15 -12.53 3.58 5.06
CA LYS A 15 -12.32 3.34 3.63
C LYS A 15 -10.83 3.22 3.32
N CYS A 16 -9.99 4.03 3.94
CA CYS A 16 -8.54 3.93 3.80
C CYS A 16 -8.00 2.66 4.46
N GLN A 17 -8.51 2.28 5.63
CA GLN A 17 -8.19 0.98 6.24
C GLN A 17 -8.52 -0.15 5.25
N SER A 18 -9.72 -0.13 4.69
CA SER A 18 -10.18 -1.15 3.74
C SER A 18 -9.27 -1.25 2.51
N ILE A 19 -8.89 -0.12 1.90
CA ILE A 19 -7.98 -0.09 0.74
C ILE A 19 -6.60 -0.64 1.11
N LEU A 20 -6.05 -0.24 2.26
CA LEU A 20 -4.75 -0.73 2.72
C LEU A 20 -4.77 -2.24 2.95
N LEU A 21 -5.81 -2.75 3.62
CA LEU A 21 -5.99 -4.18 3.90
C LEU A 21 -6.18 -4.99 2.60
N SER A 22 -6.94 -4.46 1.64
CA SER A 22 -7.09 -5.07 0.31
C SER A 22 -5.76 -5.11 -0.45
N GLY A 23 -4.93 -4.07 -0.33
CA GLY A 23 -3.61 -4.01 -0.94
C GLY A 23 -2.59 -5.00 -0.40
N TYR A 24 -2.83 -5.64 0.75
CA TYR A 24 -1.99 -6.76 1.21
C TYR A 24 -2.08 -7.97 0.29
N ARG A 25 -3.17 -8.07 -0.49
CA ARG A 25 -3.40 -9.15 -1.43
C ARG A 25 -2.53 -8.91 -2.67
N GLY A 26 -1.78 -9.93 -3.05
CA GLY A 26 -1.07 -9.91 -4.34
C GLY A 26 -2.02 -10.06 -5.53
N PRO A 27 -1.50 -10.00 -6.76
CA PRO A 27 -2.27 -10.35 -7.94
C PRO A 27 -2.76 -11.79 -7.82
N ASP A 28 -3.96 -12.07 -8.34
CA ASP A 28 -4.55 -13.42 -8.28
C ASP A 28 -3.81 -14.40 -9.22
N ASP A 29 -3.28 -13.91 -10.35
CA ASP A 29 -2.78 -14.75 -11.45
C ASP A 29 -1.24 -14.94 -11.46
N ALA A 30 -0.51 -14.20 -10.63
CA ALA A 30 0.94 -14.34 -10.48
C ALA A 30 1.43 -13.66 -9.19
N ALA A 31 2.57 -14.09 -8.67
CA ALA A 31 3.27 -13.38 -7.60
C ALA A 31 4.64 -12.87 -8.08
N PRO A 32 4.67 -11.81 -8.90
CA PRO A 32 5.91 -11.19 -9.33
C PRO A 32 6.81 -10.86 -8.11
N PRO A 33 8.11 -11.19 -8.16
CA PRO A 33 8.98 -11.12 -6.99
C PRO A 33 9.00 -9.75 -6.30
N SER A 34 9.08 -8.66 -7.07
CA SER A 34 9.21 -7.29 -6.55
C SER A 34 7.90 -6.82 -5.92
N ILE A 35 6.76 -6.99 -6.61
CA ILE A 35 5.43 -6.71 -6.07
C ILE A 35 5.18 -7.50 -4.78
N LYS A 36 5.56 -8.79 -4.74
CA LYS A 36 5.42 -9.63 -3.55
C LYS A 36 6.22 -9.11 -2.35
N VAL A 37 7.41 -8.56 -2.58
CA VAL A 37 8.22 -7.94 -1.52
C VAL A 37 7.55 -6.68 -1.00
N VAL A 38 7.01 -5.82 -1.87
CA VAL A 38 6.29 -4.61 -1.43
C VAL A 38 5.01 -4.97 -0.67
N ASN A 39 4.21 -5.92 -1.15
CA ASN A 39 3.01 -6.40 -0.41
C ASN A 39 3.35 -6.97 0.96
N ARG A 40 4.49 -7.67 1.08
CA ARG A 40 4.98 -8.11 2.38
C ARG A 40 5.40 -6.93 3.25
N TRP A 41 6.11 -5.96 2.70
CA TRP A 41 6.49 -4.76 3.43
C TRP A 41 5.25 -4.00 3.94
N LEU A 42 4.22 -3.81 3.11
CA LEU A 42 2.93 -3.22 3.51
C LEU A 42 2.32 -3.94 4.72
N ARG A 43 2.37 -5.28 4.76
CA ARG A 43 1.92 -6.04 5.94
C ARG A 43 2.78 -5.75 7.17
N ILE A 44 4.11 -5.80 7.04
CA ILE A 44 5.06 -5.61 8.15
C ILE A 44 4.86 -4.24 8.82
N ILE A 45 4.66 -3.20 8.02
CA ILE A 45 4.48 -1.83 8.55
C ILE A 45 3.08 -1.56 9.07
N SER A 46 2.15 -2.52 8.97
CA SER A 46 0.73 -2.31 9.30
C SER A 46 0.17 -3.30 10.31
N GLN A 47 0.87 -4.42 10.59
CA GLN A 47 0.38 -5.51 11.43
C GLN A 47 1.42 -5.94 12.47
N TYR A 48 0.95 -6.35 13.65
CA TYR A 48 1.79 -7.03 14.63
C TYR A 48 2.17 -8.43 14.14
N ASN A 49 3.45 -8.81 14.32
CA ASN A 49 3.92 -10.14 13.98
C ASN A 49 3.54 -11.16 15.07
N ALA A 50 2.49 -11.95 14.81
CA ALA A 50 1.98 -12.94 15.76
C ALA A 50 2.92 -14.14 15.98
N ASP A 51 3.83 -14.44 15.04
CA ASP A 51 4.83 -15.50 15.17
C ASP A 51 6.18 -15.07 14.58
N PRO A 52 7.04 -14.41 15.38
CA PRO A 52 8.38 -13.99 14.96
C PRO A 52 9.31 -15.11 14.53
N SER A 53 9.00 -16.38 14.84
CA SER A 53 9.81 -17.51 14.41
C SER A 53 9.68 -17.81 12.91
N LYS A 54 8.62 -17.33 12.24
CA LYS A 54 8.32 -17.61 10.84
C LYS A 54 8.84 -16.53 9.89
N ASP A 55 9.14 -16.95 8.66
CA ASP A 55 9.64 -16.08 7.59
C ASP A 55 8.58 -15.18 6.94
N TYR A 56 7.31 -15.31 7.34
CA TYR A 56 6.18 -14.65 6.71
C TYR A 56 6.28 -13.12 6.79
N MET A 57 6.58 -12.60 7.98
CA MET A 57 6.73 -11.17 8.28
C MET A 57 8.20 -10.74 8.40
N LYS A 58 9.15 -11.56 7.93
CA LYS A 58 10.57 -11.17 7.92
C LYS A 58 10.81 -10.08 6.88
N GLN A 59 11.44 -9.00 7.34
CA GLN A 59 11.85 -7.88 6.51
C GLN A 59 12.84 -8.34 5.44
N ARG A 60 12.66 -7.81 4.23
CA ARG A 60 13.56 -7.99 3.09
C ARG A 60 13.90 -6.61 2.55
N PRO A 61 15.05 -6.45 1.87
CA PRO A 61 15.35 -5.23 1.14
C PRO A 61 14.20 -4.92 0.17
N LEU A 62 13.75 -3.67 0.19
CA LEU A 62 12.76 -3.20 -0.77
C LEU A 62 13.39 -3.18 -2.18
N PRO A 63 12.68 -3.65 -3.22
CA PRO A 63 13.14 -3.54 -4.60
C PRO A 63 13.15 -2.08 -5.05
N SER A 64 13.83 -1.73 -6.14
CA SER A 64 13.68 -0.38 -6.69
C SER A 64 12.25 -0.14 -7.18
N PRO A 65 11.74 1.10 -7.13
CA PRO A 65 10.46 1.45 -7.75
C PRO A 65 10.38 1.06 -9.23
N ASP A 66 11.47 1.18 -10.01
CA ASP A 66 11.50 0.78 -11.42
C ASP A 66 11.25 -0.73 -11.61
N ALA A 67 11.83 -1.56 -10.75
CA ALA A 67 11.64 -3.01 -10.82
C ALA A 67 10.19 -3.40 -10.53
N VAL A 68 9.54 -2.67 -9.61
CA VAL A 68 8.11 -2.85 -9.33
C VAL A 68 7.25 -2.40 -10.51
N CYS A 69 7.54 -1.25 -11.13
CA CYS A 69 6.78 -0.75 -12.27
C CYS A 69 6.84 -1.71 -13.46
N LYS A 70 8.02 -2.26 -13.78
CA LYS A 70 8.18 -3.29 -14.83
C LYS A 70 7.31 -4.52 -14.61
N GLU A 71 7.14 -4.94 -13.36
CA GLU A 71 6.25 -6.06 -13.04
C GLU A 71 4.77 -5.64 -13.12
N LEU A 72 4.44 -4.42 -12.74
CA LEU A 72 3.08 -3.88 -12.77
C LEU A 72 2.54 -3.67 -14.19
N GLU A 73 3.38 -3.41 -15.19
CA GLU A 73 2.97 -3.28 -16.62
C GLU A 73 2.15 -4.47 -17.13
N TRP A 74 2.36 -5.65 -16.54
CA TRP A 74 1.69 -6.89 -16.94
C TRP A 74 0.45 -7.22 -16.10
N MET A 75 0.11 -6.36 -15.14
CA MET A 75 -1.01 -6.58 -14.23
C MET A 75 -2.27 -5.85 -14.70
N THR A 76 -3.44 -6.22 -14.17
CA THR A 76 -4.67 -5.51 -14.48
C THR A 76 -4.63 -4.10 -13.91
N ALA A 77 -5.12 -3.11 -14.66
CA ALA A 77 -5.18 -1.71 -14.18
C ALA A 77 -5.90 -1.59 -12.83
N HIS A 78 -6.92 -2.42 -12.59
CA HIS A 78 -7.64 -2.48 -11.31
C HIS A 78 -6.71 -2.83 -10.13
N PHE A 79 -5.86 -3.86 -10.30
CA PHE A 79 -4.87 -4.20 -9.29
C PHE A 79 -3.85 -3.07 -9.08
N ILE A 80 -3.32 -2.51 -10.17
CA ILE A 80 -2.33 -1.43 -10.10
C ILE A 80 -2.89 -0.22 -9.34
N HIS A 81 -4.14 0.17 -9.59
CA HIS A 81 -4.80 1.26 -8.87
C HIS A 81 -4.93 0.98 -7.37
N HIS A 82 -5.38 -0.21 -6.98
CA HIS A 82 -5.48 -0.57 -5.56
C HIS A 82 -4.10 -0.57 -4.87
N PHE A 83 -3.10 -1.15 -5.52
CA PHE A 83 -1.73 -1.18 -5.02
C PHE A 83 -1.17 0.24 -4.85
N ALA A 84 -1.37 1.12 -5.84
CA ALA A 84 -0.95 2.52 -5.79
C ALA A 84 -1.68 3.31 -4.69
N ASP A 85 -2.99 3.12 -4.51
CA ASP A 85 -3.77 3.78 -3.46
C ASP A 85 -3.33 3.29 -2.05
N SER A 86 -3.01 2.00 -1.88
CA SER A 86 -2.44 1.48 -0.62
C SER A 86 -1.10 2.12 -0.27
N LEU A 87 -0.21 2.30 -1.26
CA LEU A 87 1.05 3.01 -1.08
C LEU A 87 0.81 4.49 -0.71
N ARG A 88 -0.16 5.14 -1.37
CA ARG A 88 -0.51 6.53 -1.08
C ARG A 88 -1.00 6.71 0.36
N ILE A 89 -1.79 5.78 0.86
CA ILE A 89 -2.23 5.77 2.27
C ILE A 89 -1.04 5.71 3.21
N VAL A 90 -0.09 4.80 2.97
CA VAL A 90 1.13 4.73 3.78
C VAL A 90 1.91 6.04 3.70
N ALA A 91 2.05 6.62 2.51
CA ALA A 91 2.78 7.87 2.28
C ALA A 91 2.19 9.07 3.05
N ILE A 92 0.88 9.10 3.27
CA ILE A 92 0.21 10.18 4.00
C ILE A 92 0.27 9.94 5.51
N TRP A 93 -0.12 8.75 5.98
CA TRP A 93 -0.48 8.52 7.38
C TRP A 93 0.53 7.73 8.21
N HIS A 94 1.53 7.06 7.63
CA HIS A 94 2.45 6.27 8.44
C HIS A 94 3.30 7.17 9.37
N PRO A 95 3.48 6.82 10.67
CA PRO A 95 4.17 7.70 11.62
C PRO A 95 5.67 7.90 11.32
N ASP A 96 6.31 6.88 10.75
CA ASP A 96 7.72 6.95 10.31
C ASP A 96 7.86 7.68 8.97
N SER A 97 8.62 8.78 8.96
CA SER A 97 8.86 9.60 7.75
C SER A 97 9.66 8.90 6.65
N GLY A 98 10.56 7.97 6.97
CA GLY A 98 11.31 7.19 5.98
C GLY A 98 10.43 6.16 5.29
N VAL A 99 9.51 5.54 6.03
CA VAL A 99 8.48 4.66 5.46
C VAL A 99 7.56 5.47 4.54
N ARG A 100 7.13 6.67 4.96
CA ARG A 100 6.34 7.58 4.11
C ARG A 100 7.05 7.94 2.82
N GLY A 101 8.33 8.33 2.90
CA GLY A 101 9.14 8.67 1.73
C GLY A 101 9.30 7.50 0.76
N SER A 102 9.51 6.28 1.27
CA SER A 102 9.59 5.07 0.46
C SER A 102 8.27 4.76 -0.25
N ALA A 103 7.15 4.85 0.48
CA ALA A 103 5.82 4.63 -0.09
C ALA A 103 5.48 5.66 -1.18
N TRP A 104 5.85 6.93 -0.93
CA TRP A 104 5.69 8.01 -1.90
C TRP A 104 6.49 7.76 -3.18
N ALA A 105 7.74 7.32 -3.07
CA ALA A 105 8.58 7.04 -4.25
C ALA A 105 7.95 5.97 -5.17
N TYR A 106 7.40 4.89 -4.61
CA TYR A 106 6.67 3.91 -5.40
C TYR A 106 5.39 4.49 -6.01
N HIS A 107 4.56 5.17 -5.21
CA HIS A 107 3.31 5.74 -5.68
C HIS A 107 3.52 6.75 -6.81
N TYR A 108 4.50 7.64 -6.65
CA TYR A 108 4.87 8.66 -7.63
C TYR A 108 5.29 8.01 -8.95
N LEU A 109 6.21 7.03 -8.90
CA LEU A 109 6.70 6.38 -10.11
C LEU A 109 5.61 5.57 -10.81
N ILE A 110 4.69 4.93 -10.07
CA ILE A 110 3.54 4.24 -10.66
C ILE A 110 2.64 5.23 -11.41
N ALA A 111 2.35 6.39 -10.81
CA ALA A 111 1.52 7.41 -11.44
C ALA A 111 2.19 7.99 -12.70
N GLU A 112 3.48 8.29 -12.63
CA GLU A 112 4.24 8.91 -13.73
C GLU A 112 4.54 7.93 -14.86
N GLU A 113 5.05 6.74 -14.55
CA GLU A 113 5.55 5.79 -15.56
C GLU A 113 4.45 4.90 -16.14
N LEU A 114 3.47 4.47 -15.33
CA LEU A 114 2.44 3.54 -15.81
C LEU A 114 1.18 4.24 -16.29
N PHE A 115 0.81 5.34 -15.62
CA PHE A 115 -0.42 6.06 -15.93
C PHE A 115 -0.19 7.42 -16.60
N HIS A 116 1.06 7.91 -16.63
CA HIS A 116 1.44 9.21 -17.18
C HIS A 116 0.62 10.38 -16.59
N PHE A 117 0.41 10.33 -15.27
CA PHE A 117 -0.28 11.36 -14.50
C PHE A 117 0.63 11.99 -13.46
N ILE A 118 0.29 13.21 -13.07
CA ILE A 118 0.81 13.83 -11.84
C ILE A 118 -0.03 13.25 -10.68
N PRO A 119 0.60 12.71 -9.62
CA PRO A 119 -0.14 12.29 -8.43
C PRO A 119 -1.01 13.42 -7.87
N GLU A 120 -2.24 13.08 -7.49
CA GLU A 120 -3.11 14.03 -6.80
C GLU A 120 -2.52 14.46 -5.45
N ASP A 121 -2.84 15.68 -5.02
CA ASP A 121 -2.43 16.17 -3.69
C ASP A 121 -3.13 15.43 -2.55
N ASP A 122 -2.61 15.60 -1.33
CA ASP A 122 -3.11 14.90 -0.14
C ASP A 122 -4.60 15.23 0.11
N ALA A 123 -5.00 16.49 -0.05
CA ALA A 123 -6.38 16.91 0.22
C ALA A 123 -7.38 16.26 -0.75
N THR A 124 -7.01 16.14 -2.02
CA THR A 124 -7.82 15.52 -3.07
C THR A 124 -7.94 14.02 -2.83
N PHE A 125 -6.82 13.34 -2.54
CA PHE A 125 -6.82 11.92 -2.19
C PHE A 125 -7.71 11.62 -0.99
N ILE A 126 -7.55 12.40 0.09
CA ILE A 126 -8.33 12.26 1.33
C ILE A 126 -9.82 12.49 1.05
N THR A 127 -10.15 13.49 0.23
CA THR A 127 -11.55 13.77 -0.12
C THR A 127 -12.17 12.63 -0.92
N ARG A 128 -11.46 12.06 -1.90
CA ARG A 128 -11.89 10.91 -2.71
C ARG A 128 -12.07 9.64 -1.86
N HIS A 129 -11.25 9.48 -0.82
CA HIS A 129 -11.19 8.31 0.05
C HIS A 129 -11.79 8.49 1.44
N ARG A 130 -12.54 9.57 1.67
CA ARG A 130 -13.31 9.72 2.90
C ARG A 130 -14.38 8.63 3.03
N ASP A 131 -14.71 8.32 4.28
CA ASP A 131 -15.84 7.46 4.60
C ASP A 131 -17.12 8.08 4.04
N LYS A 132 -17.91 7.27 3.35
CA LYS A 132 -19.24 7.65 2.87
C LYS A 132 -20.24 7.10 3.87
N VAL A 133 -21.05 7.96 4.43
CA VAL A 133 -22.17 7.54 5.28
C VAL A 133 -23.12 6.70 4.44
N ALA A 134 -23.58 5.57 4.96
CA ALA A 134 -24.72 4.88 4.35
C ALA A 134 -25.90 5.84 4.42
N HIS A 135 -26.43 6.26 3.26
CA HIS A 135 -27.78 6.78 3.23
C HIS A 135 -28.69 5.56 3.32
N GLU A 136 -29.32 5.39 4.49
CA GLU A 136 -30.45 4.47 4.67
C GLU A 136 -31.62 4.85 3.75
#